data_AF-A0A3D9GV33-F1
#
_entry.id   AF-A0A3D9GV33-F1
#
_cell.length_a   1.000
_cell.length_b   1.000
_cell.length_c   1.000
_cell.angle_alpha   90.00
_cell.angle_beta   90.00
_cell.angle_gamma   90.00
#
_symmetry.space_group_name_H-M   'P 1'
#
loop_
_entity.id
_entity.type
_entity.pdbx_description
1 polymer ?
#
loop_
_entity_poly.entity_id
_entity_poly.type
_entity_poly.pdbx_seq_one_letter_code
_entity_poly.pdbx_strand_id
1 'polypeptide(L)'
;MKALGALVTPPRVWYQKKRNLLRIVLLMLCLAELAIVGVKYDGHVRQFLWMGIAGYSAALIFFSYIFTYVVLRYGKRQSVTRRADLLFAIFIFFLSLFPLVMLGRVTADIVQGPVVKTVHVVEIWDPRRGGDRVRTEDGKEYELADKHIVIETGGTYRIQALEYSGMILVAEEQN
;
A
#
# COMPACT_ATOMS: atom_id res chain seq x y z
N MET A 1 54.36 23.65 -12.86
CA MET A 1 53.16 23.56 -13.73
C MET A 1 52.87 22.10 -14.07
N LYS A 2 51.85 21.51 -13.43
CA LYS A 2 50.84 20.56 -13.95
C LYS A 2 50.19 19.93 -12.73
N ALA A 3 49.02 20.49 -12.40
CA ALA A 3 48.20 20.08 -11.28
C ALA A 3 47.73 18.65 -11.45
N LEU A 4 47.87 17.90 -10.36
CA LEU A 4 47.15 16.69 -9.96
C LEU A 4 45.89 16.45 -10.81
N GLY A 5 45.92 15.37 -11.58
CA GLY A 5 44.74 14.76 -12.14
C GLY A 5 43.79 14.45 -10.99
N ALA A 6 42.77 15.30 -10.84
CA ALA A 6 41.67 15.05 -9.94
C ALA A 6 41.06 13.70 -10.34
N LEU A 7 41.23 12.70 -9.49
CA LEU A 7 40.48 11.46 -9.49
C LEU A 7 39.00 11.83 -9.39
N VAL A 8 38.36 12.08 -10.53
CA VAL A 8 36.91 12.13 -10.63
C VAL A 8 36.45 10.69 -10.43
N THR A 9 36.27 10.28 -9.17
CA THR A 9 35.60 9.02 -8.85
C THR A 9 34.26 9.01 -9.59
N PRO A 10 34.00 8.00 -10.44
CA PRO A 10 32.76 7.96 -11.21
C PRO A 10 31.56 7.99 -10.24
N PRO A 11 30.49 8.72 -10.57
CA PRO A 11 29.35 8.83 -9.68
C PRO A 11 28.72 7.44 -9.49
N ARG A 12 28.99 6.80 -8.34
CA ARG A 12 28.48 5.50 -7.84
C ARG A 12 27.44 4.80 -8.74
N VAL A 13 27.87 4.32 -9.91
CA VAL A 13 27.00 3.74 -10.96
C VAL A 13 26.26 2.50 -10.43
N TRP A 14 26.91 1.77 -9.53
CA TRP A 14 26.37 0.58 -8.89
C TRP A 14 25.14 0.84 -8.01
N TYR A 15 25.15 1.92 -7.21
CA TYR A 15 24.01 2.29 -6.36
C TYR A 15 22.82 2.80 -7.19
N GLN A 16 23.07 3.47 -8.32
CA GLN A 16 22.02 3.84 -9.27
C GLN A 16 21.41 2.60 -9.94
N LYS A 17 22.23 1.65 -10.39
CA LYS A 17 21.79 0.40 -11.02
C LYS A 17 20.90 -0.44 -10.10
N LYS A 18 21.27 -0.59 -8.82
CA LYS A 18 20.47 -1.32 -7.82
C LYS A 18 19.09 -0.69 -7.55
N ARG A 19 19.01 0.63 -7.46
CA ARG A 19 17.75 1.35 -7.19
C ARG A 19 16.79 1.27 -8.37
N ASN A 20 17.31 1.39 -9.59
CA ASN A 20 16.50 1.22 -10.79
C ASN A 20 16.01 -0.23 -10.93
N LEU A 21 16.86 -1.22 -10.60
CA LEU A 21 16.44 -2.62 -10.56
C LEU A 21 15.27 -2.84 -9.59
N LEU A 22 15.34 -2.29 -8.36
CA LEU A 22 14.25 -2.41 -7.39
C LEU A 22 12.93 -1.83 -7.92
N ARG A 23 12.96 -0.67 -8.58
CA ARG A 23 11.77 -0.06 -9.18
C ARG A 23 11.21 -0.91 -10.33
N ILE A 24 12.08 -1.46 -11.17
CA ILE A 24 11.69 -2.36 -12.25
C ILE A 24 11.04 -3.61 -11.67
N VAL A 25 11.63 -4.23 -10.65
CA VAL A 25 11.05 -5.40 -9.98
C VAL A 25 9.67 -5.07 -9.40
N LEU A 26 9.53 -3.93 -8.73
CA LEU A 26 8.25 -3.51 -8.16
C LEU A 26 7.19 -3.23 -9.24
N LEU A 27 7.58 -2.63 -10.36
CA LEU A 27 6.69 -2.47 -11.53
C LEU A 27 6.28 -3.81 -12.13
N MET A 28 7.22 -4.75 -12.29
CA MET A 28 6.93 -6.07 -12.82
C MET A 28 5.99 -6.86 -11.90
N LEU A 29 6.19 -6.79 -10.59
CA LEU A 29 5.29 -7.38 -9.61
C LEU A 29 3.88 -6.78 -9.69
N CYS A 30 3.79 -5.44 -9.75
CA CYS A 30 2.52 -4.74 -9.92
C CYS A 30 1.78 -5.21 -11.20
N LEU A 31 2.48 -5.28 -12.34
CA LEU A 31 1.88 -5.75 -13.60
C LEU A 31 1.43 -7.21 -13.53
N ALA A 32 2.22 -8.08 -12.89
CA ALA A 32 1.86 -9.48 -12.70
C ALA A 32 0.60 -9.63 -11.83
N GLU A 33 0.52 -8.92 -10.71
CA GLU A 33 -0.65 -8.94 -9.83
C GLU A 33 -1.89 -8.38 -10.53
N LEU A 34 -1.77 -7.26 -11.26
CA LEU A 34 -2.87 -6.70 -12.04
C LEU A 34 -3.40 -7.69 -13.09
N ALA A 35 -2.51 -8.43 -13.76
CA ALA A 35 -2.88 -9.45 -14.73
C ALA A 35 -3.59 -10.64 -14.07
N ILE A 36 -3.07 -11.13 -12.93
CA ILE A 36 -3.71 -12.22 -12.16
C ILE A 36 -5.13 -11.80 -11.76
N VAL A 37 -5.29 -10.59 -11.23
CA VAL A 37 -6.60 -10.10 -10.81
C VAL A 37 -7.55 -9.94 -12.00
N GLY A 38 -7.03 -9.50 -13.14
CA GLY A 38 -7.79 -9.36 -14.37
C GLY A 38 -8.41 -10.67 -14.88
N VAL A 39 -7.74 -11.79 -14.64
CA VAL A 39 -8.18 -13.13 -15.06
C VAL A 39 -9.04 -13.83 -14.00
N LYS A 40 -8.72 -13.65 -12.71
CA LYS A 40 -9.31 -14.45 -11.61
C LYS A 40 -10.58 -13.87 -11.00
N TYR A 41 -10.78 -12.55 -11.03
CA TYR A 41 -11.84 -11.89 -10.26
C TYR A 41 -12.85 -11.13 -11.11
N ASP A 42 -14.10 -11.13 -10.62
CA ASP A 42 -15.23 -10.38 -11.20
C ASP A 42 -15.10 -8.88 -11.00
N GLY A 43 -15.88 -8.11 -11.78
CA GLY A 43 -15.75 -6.66 -11.95
C GLY A 43 -15.62 -5.85 -10.66
N HIS A 44 -16.49 -6.08 -9.67
CA HIS A 44 -16.47 -5.31 -8.41
C HIS A 44 -15.23 -5.64 -7.56
N VAL A 45 -14.95 -6.93 -7.31
CA VAL A 45 -13.77 -7.38 -6.54
C VAL A 45 -12.47 -6.94 -7.23
N ARG A 46 -12.43 -7.06 -8.56
CA ARG A 46 -11.31 -6.65 -9.40
C ARG A 46 -11.00 -5.17 -9.28
N GLN A 47 -12.01 -4.30 -9.27
CA GLN A 47 -11.81 -2.86 -9.13
C GLN A 47 -11.12 -2.51 -7.81
N PHE A 48 -11.56 -3.09 -6.69
CA PHE A 48 -10.94 -2.84 -5.38
C PHE A 48 -9.50 -3.36 -5.31
N LEU A 49 -9.26 -4.59 -5.78
CA LEU A 49 -7.91 -5.17 -5.81
C LEU A 49 -6.97 -4.37 -6.72
N TRP A 50 -7.42 -3.98 -7.91
CA TRP A 50 -6.64 -3.12 -8.81
C TRP A 50 -6.33 -1.76 -8.19
N MET A 51 -7.30 -1.13 -7.52
CA MET A 51 -7.07 0.15 -6.85
C MET A 51 -6.02 0.00 -5.73
N GLY A 52 -6.10 -1.07 -4.95
CA GLY A 52 -5.10 -1.40 -3.92
C GLY A 52 -3.70 -1.60 -4.51
N ILE A 53 -3.54 -2.54 -5.46
CA ILE A 53 -2.24 -2.87 -6.07
C ILE A 53 -1.63 -1.63 -6.74
N ALA A 54 -2.39 -0.97 -7.62
CA ALA A 54 -1.90 0.17 -8.39
C ALA A 54 -1.57 1.35 -7.46
N GLY A 55 -2.45 1.64 -6.49
CA GLY A 55 -2.27 2.73 -5.54
C GLY A 55 -1.04 2.54 -4.65
N TYR A 56 -0.91 1.40 -3.98
CA TYR A 56 0.22 1.14 -3.09
C TYR A 56 1.53 0.99 -3.86
N SER A 57 1.51 0.35 -5.03
CA SER A 57 2.70 0.26 -5.90
C SER A 57 3.15 1.64 -6.38
N ALA A 58 2.22 2.49 -6.85
CA ALA A 58 2.54 3.85 -7.26
C ALA A 58 3.14 4.68 -6.12
N ALA A 59 2.57 4.57 -4.90
CA ALA A 59 3.09 5.23 -3.71
C ALA A 59 4.53 4.78 -3.39
N LEU A 60 4.82 3.47 -3.46
CA LEU A 60 6.17 2.94 -3.22
C LEU A 60 7.18 3.41 -4.27
N ILE A 61 6.79 3.45 -5.55
CA ILE A 61 7.63 4.00 -6.61
C ILE A 61 7.92 5.48 -6.34
N PHE A 62 6.89 6.26 -6.01
CA PHE A 62 7.00 7.69 -5.71
C PHE A 62 7.95 7.94 -4.53
N PHE A 63 7.77 7.24 -3.41
CA PHE A 63 8.67 7.34 -2.26
C PHE A 63 10.10 6.91 -2.58
N SER A 64 10.29 5.89 -3.44
CA SER A 64 11.61 5.48 -3.93
C SER A 64 12.32 6.61 -4.71
N TYR A 65 11.59 7.42 -5.47
CA TYR A 65 12.14 8.60 -6.15
C TYR A 65 12.52 9.71 -5.17
N ILE A 66 11.62 10.07 -4.23
CA ILE A 66 11.91 11.10 -3.22
C ILE A 66 13.11 10.69 -2.37
N PHE A 67 13.13 9.46 -1.86
CA PHE A 67 14.24 8.96 -1.05
C PHE A 67 15.57 9.04 -1.81
N THR A 68 15.57 8.66 -3.08
CA THR A 68 16.75 8.76 -3.96
C THR A 68 17.24 10.19 -4.12
N TYR A 69 16.31 11.14 -4.31
CA TYR A 69 16.63 12.55 -4.42
C TYR A 69 17.30 13.08 -3.14
N VAL A 70 16.75 12.74 -1.96
CA VAL A 70 17.28 13.16 -0.65
C VAL A 70 18.69 12.61 -0.43
N VAL A 71 18.91 11.32 -0.71
CA VAL A 71 20.24 10.68 -0.57
C VAL A 71 21.29 11.30 -1.51
N LEU A 72 20.92 11.63 -2.75
CA LEU A 72 21.84 12.28 -3.69
C LEU A 72 22.17 13.72 -3.29
N ARG A 73 21.21 14.41 -2.65
CA ARG A 73 21.39 15.78 -2.15
C ARG A 73 22.26 15.85 -0.90
N TYR A 74 22.17 14.84 -0.02
CA TYR A 74 22.92 14.73 1.24
C TYR A 74 24.43 14.96 1.10
N GLY A 75 25.03 14.46 0.01
CA GLY A 75 26.48 14.57 -0.22
C GLY A 75 26.99 15.98 -0.59
N LYS A 76 26.11 16.93 -0.92
CA LYS A 76 26.49 18.23 -1.52
C LYS A 76 26.33 19.44 -0.59
N ARG A 77 25.92 19.25 0.67
CA ARG A 77 25.54 20.35 1.59
C ARG A 77 26.37 20.43 2.88
N GLN A 78 26.34 21.61 3.52
CA GLN A 78 26.95 21.92 4.84
C GLN A 78 26.37 21.04 5.97
N SER A 79 27.10 20.89 7.09
CA SER A 79 26.79 19.90 8.14
C SER A 79 25.40 20.02 8.79
N VAL A 80 24.87 21.25 8.93
CA VAL A 80 23.56 21.50 9.56
C VAL A 80 22.41 20.99 8.67
N THR A 81 22.48 21.23 7.36
CA THR A 81 21.46 20.76 6.41
C THR A 81 21.52 19.24 6.18
N ARG A 82 22.66 18.59 6.46
CA ARG A 82 22.75 17.12 6.46
C ARG A 82 21.87 16.47 7.52
N ARG A 83 21.79 17.02 8.73
CA ARG A 83 20.92 16.45 9.79
C ARG A 83 19.45 16.48 9.39
N ALA A 84 18.99 17.58 8.79
CA ALA A 84 17.64 17.71 8.27
C ALA A 84 17.36 16.71 7.13
N ASP A 85 18.28 16.56 6.17
CA ASP A 85 18.15 15.59 5.08
C ASP A 85 18.09 14.14 5.59
N LEU A 86 18.85 13.80 6.65
CA LEU A 86 18.79 12.48 7.28
C LEU A 86 17.45 12.23 7.97
N LEU A 87 16.97 13.18 8.76
CA LEU A 87 15.65 13.07 9.41
C LEU A 87 14.53 12.94 8.38
N PHE A 88 14.61 13.68 7.28
CA PHE A 88 13.64 13.58 6.19
C PHE A 88 13.70 12.22 5.48
N ALA A 89 14.89 11.65 5.28
CA ALA A 89 15.03 10.31 4.72
C ALA A 89 14.43 9.22 5.64
N ILE A 90 14.64 9.33 6.96
CA ILE A 90 14.02 8.44 7.95
C ILE A 90 12.50 8.58 7.92
N PHE A 91 11.99 9.80 7.86
CA PHE A 91 10.56 10.07 7.75
C PHE A 91 9.94 9.44 6.49
N ILE A 92 10.56 9.60 5.32
CA ILE A 92 10.11 8.95 4.08
C ILE A 92 10.12 7.43 4.21
N PHE A 93 11.15 6.87 4.84
CA PHE A 93 11.22 5.43 5.08
C PHE A 93 10.03 4.95 5.91
N PHE A 94 9.70 5.63 7.02
CA PHE A 94 8.51 5.33 7.81
C PHE A 94 7.21 5.45 7.01
N LEU A 95 7.06 6.51 6.20
CA LEU A 95 5.89 6.65 5.32
C LEU A 95 5.77 5.53 4.29
N SER A 96 6.89 4.98 3.82
CA SER A 96 6.90 3.89 2.84
C SER A 96 6.54 2.52 3.45
N LEU A 97 6.63 2.36 4.78
CA LEU A 97 6.23 1.11 5.44
C LEU A 97 4.73 0.86 5.34
N PHE A 98 3.90 1.91 5.41
CA PHE A 98 2.45 1.78 5.31
C PHE A 98 2.00 1.17 3.97
N PRO A 99 2.30 1.76 2.79
CA PRO A 99 1.92 1.16 1.52
C PRO A 99 2.60 -0.19 1.28
N LEU A 100 3.78 -0.44 1.86
CA LEU A 100 4.42 -1.77 1.78
C LEU A 100 3.59 -2.84 2.49
N VAL A 101 3.14 -2.57 3.73
CA VAL A 101 2.31 -3.49 4.50
C VAL A 101 0.94 -3.66 3.84
N MET A 102 0.33 -2.57 3.36
CA MET A 102 -0.97 -2.63 2.69
C MET A 102 -0.88 -3.37 1.36
N LEU A 103 0.19 -3.19 0.58
CA LEU A 103 0.42 -4.00 -0.62
C LEU A 103 0.49 -5.48 -0.27
N GLY A 104 1.24 -5.87 0.77
CA GLY A 104 1.31 -7.25 1.23
C GLY A 104 -0.05 -7.84 1.64
N ARG A 105 -0.91 -7.04 2.29
CA ARG A 105 -2.28 -7.44 2.63
C ARG A 105 -3.14 -7.68 1.38
N VAL A 106 -3.09 -6.75 0.42
CA VAL A 106 -3.81 -6.89 -0.85
C VAL A 106 -3.31 -8.11 -1.62
N THR A 107 -1.99 -8.34 -1.68
CA THR A 107 -1.43 -9.54 -2.31
C THR A 107 -1.92 -10.82 -1.63
N ALA A 108 -2.01 -10.84 -0.30
CA ALA A 108 -2.55 -11.99 0.44
C ALA A 108 -4.03 -12.24 0.09
N ASP A 109 -4.83 -11.18 -0.05
CA ASP A 109 -6.22 -11.27 -0.50
C ASP A 109 -6.35 -11.76 -1.96
N ILE A 110 -5.40 -11.44 -2.85
CA ILE A 110 -5.37 -12.00 -4.22
C ILE A 110 -5.08 -13.50 -4.21
N VAL A 111 -4.24 -13.96 -3.30
CA VAL A 111 -3.89 -15.39 -3.19
C VAL A 111 -5.09 -16.15 -2.64
N GLN A 112 -5.62 -15.73 -1.49
CA GLN A 112 -6.70 -16.42 -0.78
C GLN A 112 -8.08 -16.23 -1.44
N GLY A 113 -8.33 -15.04 -2.00
CA GLY A 113 -9.64 -14.63 -2.51
C GLY A 113 -10.62 -14.17 -1.43
N PRO A 114 -11.77 -13.62 -1.85
CA PRO A 114 -12.82 -13.18 -0.93
C PRO A 114 -13.37 -14.33 -0.09
N VAL A 115 -13.51 -14.09 1.20
CA VAL A 115 -14.08 -15.05 2.16
C VAL A 115 -15.55 -14.68 2.40
N VAL A 116 -16.44 -15.67 2.31
CA VAL A 116 -17.85 -15.52 2.66
C VAL A 116 -18.07 -16.07 4.06
N LYS A 117 -18.65 -15.28 4.95
CA LYS A 117 -18.93 -15.69 6.34
C LYS A 117 -20.10 -14.91 6.93
N THR A 118 -20.74 -15.48 7.95
CA THR A 118 -21.75 -14.76 8.73
C THR A 118 -21.06 -14.03 9.88
N VAL A 119 -21.39 -12.76 10.08
CA VAL A 119 -20.86 -11.93 11.17
C VAL A 119 -21.99 -11.22 11.89
N HIS A 120 -21.84 -11.07 13.19
CA HIS A 120 -22.68 -10.21 13.99
C HIS A 120 -21.97 -8.87 14.21
N VAL A 121 -22.69 -7.77 13.96
CA VAL A 121 -22.12 -6.41 13.98
C VAL A 121 -22.41 -5.75 15.32
N VAL A 122 -21.36 -5.35 16.02
CA VAL A 122 -21.45 -4.79 17.38
C VAL A 122 -21.36 -3.27 17.38
N GLU A 123 -20.63 -2.69 16.44
CA GLU A 123 -20.43 -1.24 16.37
C GLU A 123 -20.19 -0.79 14.94
N ILE A 124 -20.75 0.37 14.58
CA ILE A 124 -20.50 1.05 13.31
C ILE A 124 -20.10 2.49 13.61
N TRP A 125 -19.04 2.97 12.96
CA TRP A 125 -18.63 4.36 13.05
C TRP A 125 -18.11 4.89 11.72
N ASP A 126 -18.36 6.17 11.46
CA ASP A 126 -17.77 6.91 10.35
C ASP A 126 -16.46 7.58 10.84
N PRO A 127 -15.28 7.06 10.46
CA PRO A 127 -14.07 7.82 10.60
C PRO A 127 -14.12 8.91 9.53
N ARG A 128 -14.39 10.16 9.91
CA ARG A 128 -14.44 11.41 9.07
C ARG A 128 -13.56 11.48 7.79
N ARG A 129 -12.52 10.64 7.67
CA ARG A 129 -11.81 10.26 6.44
C ARG A 129 -11.78 8.72 6.29
N GLY A 130 -12.37 8.19 5.22
CA GLY A 130 -12.39 6.75 4.90
C GLY A 130 -13.78 6.30 4.49
N GLY A 131 -13.96 5.00 4.32
CA GLY A 131 -15.28 4.35 4.36
C GLY A 131 -15.75 4.09 5.79
N ASP A 132 -17.06 3.88 5.94
CA ASP A 132 -17.66 3.49 7.22
C ASP A 132 -17.02 2.21 7.75
N ARG A 133 -16.80 2.17 9.06
CA ARG A 133 -16.15 1.03 9.72
C ARG A 133 -17.13 0.27 10.57
N VAL A 134 -16.93 -1.03 10.60
CA VAL A 134 -17.78 -2.00 11.27
C VAL A 134 -16.91 -2.88 12.15
N ARG A 135 -17.30 -3.05 13.41
CA ARG A 135 -16.69 -4.02 14.32
C ARG A 135 -17.62 -5.19 14.50
N THR A 136 -17.09 -6.38 14.28
CA THR A 136 -17.81 -7.63 14.50
C THR A 136 -17.62 -8.12 15.93
N GLU A 137 -18.50 -9.02 16.38
CA GLU A 137 -18.45 -9.62 17.72
C GLU A 137 -17.11 -10.32 18.00
N ASP A 138 -16.51 -10.94 16.97
CA ASP A 138 -15.15 -11.53 17.04
C ASP A 138 -14.02 -10.52 17.25
N GLY A 139 -14.33 -9.23 17.40
CA GLY A 139 -13.39 -8.14 17.58
C GLY A 139 -12.67 -7.69 16.30
N LYS A 140 -13.05 -8.23 15.14
CA LYS A 140 -12.49 -7.82 13.85
C LYS A 140 -13.12 -6.52 13.37
N GLU A 141 -12.30 -5.69 12.73
CA GLU A 141 -12.74 -4.44 12.13
C GLU A 141 -12.70 -4.54 10.62
N TYR A 142 -13.76 -4.05 9.98
CA TYR A 142 -13.91 -3.99 8.54
C TYR A 142 -14.25 -2.58 8.09
N GLU A 143 -13.81 -2.22 6.90
CA GLU A 143 -14.23 -1.02 6.16
C GLU A 143 -15.24 -1.43 5.10
N LEU A 144 -16.34 -0.67 4.97
CA LEU A 144 -17.32 -0.86 3.91
C LEU A 144 -16.74 -0.34 2.58
N ALA A 145 -16.63 -1.23 1.60
CA ALA A 145 -16.04 -0.90 0.32
C ALA A 145 -16.94 0.00 -0.55
N ASP A 146 -18.26 -0.06 -0.33
CA ASP A 146 -19.26 0.73 -1.06
C ASP A 146 -20.31 1.29 -0.09
N LYS A 147 -20.78 2.51 -0.38
CA LYS A 147 -21.85 3.20 0.35
C LYS A 147 -23.22 2.53 0.20
N HIS A 148 -23.39 1.69 -0.81
CA HIS A 148 -24.60 0.90 -1.01
C HIS A 148 -24.71 -0.29 -0.03
N ILE A 149 -23.62 -0.63 0.67
CA ILE A 149 -23.63 -1.69 1.67
C ILE A 149 -24.23 -1.11 2.94
N VAL A 150 -25.48 -1.46 3.22
CA VAL A 150 -26.20 -1.01 4.42
C VAL A 150 -26.11 -2.10 5.48
N ILE A 151 -25.50 -1.76 6.60
CA ILE A 151 -25.35 -2.62 7.78
C ILE A 151 -25.80 -1.81 8.99
N GLU A 152 -26.52 -2.44 9.89
CA GLU A 152 -26.97 -1.85 11.15
C GLU A 152 -26.27 -2.49 12.34
N THR A 153 -26.17 -1.72 13.42
CA THR A 153 -25.60 -2.20 14.68
C THR A 153 -26.56 -3.21 15.32
N GLY A 154 -26.05 -4.37 15.74
CA GLY A 154 -26.84 -5.48 16.29
C GLY A 154 -27.43 -6.41 15.23
N GLY A 155 -27.19 -6.17 13.94
CA GLY A 155 -27.62 -7.06 12.86
C GLY A 155 -26.65 -8.22 12.61
N THR A 156 -27.18 -9.31 12.06
CA THR A 156 -26.40 -10.47 11.62
C THR A 156 -26.39 -10.52 10.10
N TYR A 157 -25.20 -10.47 9.50
CA TYR A 157 -25.03 -10.35 8.06
C TYR A 157 -24.15 -11.47 7.51
N ARG A 158 -24.55 -12.03 6.37
CA ARG A 158 -23.66 -12.83 5.53
C ARG A 158 -22.84 -11.87 4.67
N ILE A 159 -21.56 -11.74 5.00
CA ILE A 159 -20.64 -10.84 4.30
C ILE A 159 -19.73 -11.59 3.34
N GLN A 160 -19.38 -10.93 2.24
CA GLN A 160 -18.23 -11.27 1.42
C GLN A 160 -17.13 -10.24 1.69
N ALA A 161 -15.99 -10.69 2.23
CA ALA A 161 -14.92 -9.79 2.67
C ALA A 161 -13.54 -10.20 2.14
N LEU A 162 -12.69 -9.19 1.95
CA LEU A 162 -11.25 -9.34 1.80
C LEU A 162 -10.64 -9.32 3.21
N GLU A 163 -10.24 -10.48 3.71
CA GLU A 163 -9.94 -10.68 5.12
C GLU A 163 -8.66 -9.95 5.57
N TYR A 164 -7.62 -9.87 4.72
CA TYR A 164 -6.35 -9.24 5.11
C TYR A 164 -6.39 -7.71 4.97
N SER A 165 -7.08 -7.20 3.96
CA SER A 165 -7.31 -5.77 3.79
C SER A 165 -8.44 -5.25 4.68
N GLY A 166 -9.25 -6.14 5.26
CA GLY A 166 -10.34 -5.77 6.16
C GLY A 166 -11.44 -5.02 5.44
N MET A 167 -11.80 -5.41 4.22
CA MET A 167 -12.84 -4.75 3.44
C MET A 167 -14.06 -5.66 3.24
N ILE A 168 -15.26 -5.16 3.53
CA ILE A 168 -16.52 -5.82 3.18
C ILE A 168 -16.94 -5.35 1.79
N LEU A 169 -17.11 -6.30 0.88
CA LEU A 169 -17.49 -6.08 -0.52
C LEU A 169 -19.00 -6.19 -0.73
N VAL A 170 -19.65 -7.10 0.01
CA VAL A 170 -21.09 -7.35 -0.04
C VAL A 170 -21.54 -7.75 1.36
N ALA A 171 -22.74 -7.33 1.77
CA ALA A 171 -23.41 -7.79 2.96
C ALA A 171 -24.89 -8.09 2.66
N GLU A 172 -25.36 -9.25 3.09
CA GLU A 172 -26.78 -9.65 3.02
C GLU A 172 -27.27 -9.93 4.45
N GLU A 173 -28.38 -9.31 4.84
CA GLU A 173 -28.97 -9.55 6.15
C GLU A 173 -29.49 -10.99 6.26
N GLN A 174 -29.19 -11.66 7.38
CA GLN A 174 -29.77 -12.96 7.71
C GLN A 174 -30.90 -12.76 8.71
N ASN A 175 -32.14 -12.93 8.23
CA ASN A 175 -33.34 -13.08 9.07
C ASN A 175 -33.31 -14.41 9.85
#